data_AF-A0AB94IPW6-F1
#
_entry.id   AF-A0AB94IPW6-F1
#
_cell.length_a   1.000
_cell.length_b   1.000
_cell.length_c   1.000
_cell.angle_alpha   90.00
_cell.angle_beta   90.00
_cell.angle_gamma   90.00
#
_symmetry.space_group_name_H-M   'P 1'
#
loop_
_entity.id
_entity.type
_entity.pdbx_description
1 polymer ?
#
loop_
_entity_poly.entity_id
_entity_poly.type
_entity_poly.pdbx_seq_one_letter_code
_entity_poly.pdbx_strand_id
1 'polypeptide(L)'
;MAKFCTNCGNELKDGQVFCTGCGTKVRVQRTEYPGDFSPTERTTYVKQTKNKQNRNLLITVLSIIGGLAVLVGAYFIVTGLKETKPQTVSHNMTSGAKDGGSDPVKTDTKEKKAAVNDEETIIKNYARKLNNLKINASGENISLGKWDVSNRDGTLFLEANNIPSRNLTRIFDLYDSGDLSPLKDWAKEVYFIADDLSGELKTKWDIEVGNGCVSNYPITLSQSDLMAYSGSCGYSIPVLSGSDKGSLSLVIHSKVFGSTENTTVSGTNEFIFPHSDVNRLTDSEIAPLSLEELGLARNEIFARHGHVFTKEELRAYFDQKSWYFPDPSYNDTLSPIEKYNVDLIKSREEYLK
;
A
#
# COMPACT_ATOMS: atom_id res chain seq x y z
N MET A 1 -25.57 -34.82 19.66
CA MET A 1 -24.45 -35.25 20.53
C MET A 1 -23.68 -34.00 20.91
N ALA A 2 -23.33 -33.81 22.18
CA ALA A 2 -22.51 -32.67 22.59
C ALA A 2 -21.15 -32.73 21.89
N LYS A 3 -20.72 -31.61 21.30
CA LYS A 3 -19.41 -31.47 20.67
C LYS A 3 -18.47 -30.80 21.68
N PHE A 4 -17.20 -31.20 21.70
CA PHE A 4 -16.22 -30.64 22.63
C PHE A 4 -15.02 -30.09 21.87
N CYS A 5 -14.44 -29.01 22.40
CA CYS A 5 -13.24 -28.41 21.83
C CYS A 5 -12.07 -29.38 21.91
N THR A 6 -11.43 -29.65 20.77
CA THR A 6 -10.26 -30.53 20.70
C THR A 6 -9.01 -29.94 21.35
N ASN A 7 -9.01 -28.64 21.69
CA ASN A 7 -7.91 -27.99 22.37
C ASN A 7 -8.07 -28.01 23.91
N CYS A 8 -9.23 -27.57 24.43
CA CYS A 8 -9.40 -27.39 25.88
C CYS A 8 -10.50 -28.24 26.52
N GLY A 9 -11.25 -29.03 25.74
CA GLY A 9 -12.31 -29.90 26.25
C GLY A 9 -13.63 -29.20 26.63
N ASN A 10 -13.77 -27.88 26.47
CA ASN A 10 -15.05 -27.20 26.72
C ASN A 10 -16.14 -27.65 25.74
N GLU A 11 -17.38 -27.72 26.22
CA GLU A 11 -18.55 -28.01 25.38
C GLU A 11 -18.78 -26.88 24.36
N LEU A 12 -19.07 -27.27 23.13
CA LEU A 12 -19.33 -26.40 21.98
C LEU A 12 -20.82 -26.40 21.66
N LYS A 13 -21.39 -25.21 21.48
CA LYS A 13 -22.75 -25.04 20.97
C LYS A 13 -22.79 -25.37 19.47
N ASP A 14 -23.96 -25.78 18.96
CA ASP A 14 -24.13 -26.02 17.53
C ASP A 14 -23.89 -24.73 16.72
N GLY A 15 -23.13 -24.85 15.63
CA GLY A 15 -22.73 -23.71 14.78
C GLY A 15 -21.58 -22.86 15.32
N GLN A 16 -21.02 -23.18 16.49
CA GLN A 16 -19.95 -22.41 17.12
C GLN A 16 -18.62 -22.51 16.35
N VAL A 17 -18.14 -21.37 15.85
CA VAL A 17 -16.91 -21.25 15.03
C VAL A 17 -15.66 -21.12 15.89
N PHE A 18 -15.77 -20.67 17.14
CA PHE A 18 -14.65 -20.51 18.08
C PHE A 18 -15.01 -21.05 19.47
N CYS A 19 -14.07 -21.71 20.14
CA CYS A 19 -14.26 -22.24 21.50
C CYS A 19 -14.37 -21.10 22.52
N THR A 20 -15.45 -21.07 23.29
CA THR A 20 -15.66 -20.08 24.37
C THR A 20 -14.82 -20.35 25.61
N GLY A 21 -14.18 -21.52 25.71
CA GLY A 21 -13.27 -21.84 26.81
C GLY A 21 -11.83 -21.41 26.58
N CYS A 22 -11.36 -21.43 25.34
CA CYS A 22 -9.94 -21.21 25.02
C CYS A 22 -9.69 -20.44 23.71
N GLY A 23 -10.72 -19.88 23.08
CA GLY A 23 -10.61 -19.08 21.86
C GLY A 23 -10.34 -19.84 20.56
N THR A 24 -10.03 -21.14 20.64
CA THR A 24 -9.60 -21.92 19.47
C THR A 24 -10.70 -22.06 18.42
N LYS A 25 -10.37 -21.74 17.17
CA LYS A 25 -11.29 -21.90 16.03
C LYS A 25 -11.68 -23.37 15.85
N VAL A 26 -12.97 -23.65 15.90
CA VAL A 26 -13.57 -24.96 15.70
C VAL A 26 -13.85 -25.12 14.21
N ARG A 27 -13.32 -26.19 13.61
CA ARG A 27 -13.63 -26.53 12.23
C ARG A 27 -15.08 -27.00 12.15
N VAL A 28 -15.97 -26.16 11.62
CA VAL A 28 -17.32 -26.59 11.26
C VAL A 28 -17.20 -27.48 10.03
N GLN A 29 -17.35 -28.79 10.21
CA GLN A 29 -17.50 -29.72 9.09
C GLN A 29 -18.75 -29.31 8.31
N ARG A 30 -18.56 -28.93 7.05
CA ARG A 30 -19.61 -28.60 6.10
C ARG A 30 -20.46 -29.86 5.93
N THR A 31 -21.68 -29.88 6.48
CA THR A 31 -22.62 -30.98 6.26
C THR A 31 -22.90 -31.11 4.77
N GLU A 32 -22.80 -32.35 4.29
CA GLU A 32 -23.02 -32.80 2.92
C GLU A 32 -24.30 -32.20 2.28
N TYR A 33 -24.15 -31.67 1.08
CA TYR A 33 -25.20 -31.67 0.07
C TYR A 33 -24.84 -32.76 -0.95
N PRO A 34 -25.78 -33.64 -1.34
CA PRO A 34 -25.50 -34.74 -2.25
C PRO A 34 -25.33 -34.21 -3.67
N GLY A 35 -24.17 -34.47 -4.26
CA GLY A 35 -23.83 -34.03 -5.61
C GLY A 35 -22.50 -34.59 -6.04
N ASP A 36 -22.54 -35.85 -6.47
CA ASP A 36 -21.49 -36.58 -7.17
C ASP A 36 -20.87 -35.76 -8.31
N PHE A 37 -19.56 -35.48 -8.26
CA PHE A 37 -18.75 -35.22 -9.45
C PHE A 37 -17.29 -35.65 -9.21
N SER A 38 -16.93 -36.78 -9.82
CA SER A 38 -15.57 -37.24 -10.09
C SER A 38 -14.77 -36.21 -10.94
N PRO A 39 -13.44 -36.09 -10.76
CA PRO A 39 -12.62 -35.11 -11.47
C PRO A 39 -12.28 -35.63 -12.85
N THR A 40 -13.05 -35.26 -13.86
CA THR A 40 -12.60 -35.34 -15.25
C THR A 40 -13.29 -34.25 -16.05
N GLU A 41 -12.63 -33.11 -16.24
CA GLU A 41 -12.48 -32.53 -17.57
C GLU A 41 -11.54 -31.34 -17.59
N ARG A 42 -10.68 -31.39 -18.61
CA ARG A 42 -9.70 -30.40 -18.99
C ARG A 42 -10.45 -29.30 -19.74
N THR A 43 -10.85 -28.22 -19.05
CA THR A 43 -11.44 -27.06 -19.73
C THR A 43 -10.44 -25.92 -19.83
N THR A 44 -9.97 -25.76 -21.06
CA THR A 44 -9.42 -24.56 -21.70
C THR A 44 -9.51 -23.25 -20.91
N TYR A 45 -8.34 -22.64 -20.70
CA TYR A 45 -8.19 -21.25 -20.28
C TYR A 45 -9.00 -20.31 -21.19
N VAL A 46 -10.01 -19.64 -20.62
CA VAL A 46 -10.68 -18.50 -21.24
C VAL A 46 -9.74 -17.30 -21.15
N LYS A 47 -9.23 -16.85 -22.29
CA LYS A 47 -8.52 -15.59 -22.45
C LYS A 47 -9.49 -14.45 -22.10
N GLN A 48 -9.28 -13.79 -20.95
CA GLN A 48 -10.03 -12.58 -20.61
C GLN A 48 -9.75 -11.50 -21.67
N THR A 49 -10.77 -11.23 -22.47
CA THR A 49 -10.82 -10.10 -23.39
C THR A 49 -10.92 -8.80 -22.59
N LYS A 50 -10.03 -7.85 -22.89
CA LYS A 50 -10.06 -6.48 -22.37
C LYS A 50 -11.46 -5.89 -22.53
N ASN A 51 -12.06 -5.46 -21.42
CA ASN A 51 -13.36 -4.80 -21.41
C ASN A 51 -13.27 -3.47 -22.18
N LYS A 52 -14.03 -3.40 -23.27
CA LYS A 52 -14.26 -2.20 -24.09
C LYS A 52 -15.52 -1.54 -23.54
N GLN A 53 -15.38 -0.73 -22.50
CA GLN A 53 -16.38 0.25 -22.12
C GLN A 53 -15.71 1.61 -21.95
N ASN A 54 -16.31 2.61 -22.62
CA ASN A 54 -16.06 4.05 -22.49
C ASN A 54 -14.97 4.71 -23.36
N ARG A 55 -14.74 4.24 -24.59
CA ARG A 55 -14.02 5.04 -25.61
C ARG A 55 -14.85 6.17 -26.24
N ASN A 56 -16.18 6.15 -26.10
CA ASN A 56 -17.03 7.14 -26.78
C ASN A 56 -17.14 8.46 -26.02
N LEU A 57 -17.05 8.48 -24.68
CA LEU A 57 -17.13 9.70 -23.87
C LEU A 57 -15.86 10.56 -23.98
N LEU A 58 -14.69 9.92 -24.02
CA LEU A 58 -13.39 10.61 -24.11
C LEU A 58 -13.22 11.33 -25.47
N ILE A 59 -13.73 10.74 -26.55
CA ILE A 59 -13.64 11.33 -27.90
C ILE A 59 -14.54 12.57 -28.03
N THR A 60 -15.74 12.56 -27.44
CA THR A 60 -16.65 13.72 -27.50
C THR A 60 -16.10 14.92 -26.72
N VAL A 61 -15.49 14.68 -25.56
CA VAL A 61 -14.91 15.74 -24.72
C VAL A 61 -13.67 16.36 -25.37
N LEU A 62 -12.80 15.56 -26.00
CA LEU A 62 -11.60 16.06 -26.69
C LEU A 62 -11.94 16.89 -27.95
N SER A 63 -13.00 16.55 -28.69
CA SER A 63 -13.45 17.33 -29.85
C SER A 63 -14.01 18.70 -29.46
N ILE A 64 -14.71 18.80 -28.33
CA ILE A 64 -15.25 20.09 -27.84
C ILE A 64 -14.12 21.00 -27.34
N ILE A 65 -13.13 20.45 -26.63
CA ILE A 65 -11.97 21.20 -26.14
C ILE A 65 -11.08 21.66 -27.31
N GLY A 66 -10.87 20.81 -28.32
CA GLY A 66 -10.12 21.16 -29.52
C GLY A 66 -10.80 22.26 -30.35
N GLY A 67 -12.14 22.21 -30.49
CA GLY A 67 -12.90 23.24 -31.18
C GLY A 67 -12.83 24.62 -30.50
N LEU A 68 -12.90 24.65 -29.16
CA LEU A 68 -12.77 25.88 -28.38
C LEU A 68 -11.37 26.50 -28.49
N ALA A 69 -10.31 25.68 -28.47
CA ALA A 69 -8.93 26.18 -28.61
C ALA A 69 -8.66 26.81 -29.99
N VAL A 70 -9.23 26.23 -31.06
CA VAL A 70 -9.11 26.77 -32.43
C VAL A 70 -9.87 28.10 -32.57
N LEU A 71 -11.04 28.23 -31.96
CA LEU A 71 -11.80 29.48 -31.95
C LEU A 71 -11.10 30.60 -31.18
N VAL A 72 -10.47 30.27 -30.04
CA VAL A 72 -9.65 31.22 -29.28
C VAL A 72 -8.41 31.62 -30.08
N GLY A 73 -7.72 30.66 -30.72
CA GLY A 73 -6.57 30.95 -31.58
C GLY A 73 -6.93 31.85 -32.77
N ALA A 74 -8.06 31.60 -33.43
CA ALA A 74 -8.56 32.43 -34.52
C ALA A 74 -8.92 33.85 -34.04
N TYR A 75 -9.52 33.98 -32.86
CA TYR A 75 -9.81 35.27 -32.25
C TYR A 75 -8.54 36.09 -32.00
N PHE A 76 -7.48 35.46 -31.45
CA PHE A 76 -6.20 36.14 -31.23
C PHE A 76 -5.49 36.55 -32.52
N ILE A 77 -5.55 35.72 -33.57
CA ILE A 77 -5.00 36.06 -34.90
C ILE A 77 -5.74 37.25 -35.53
N VAL A 78 -7.06 37.32 -35.38
CA VAL A 78 -7.87 38.44 -35.91
C VAL A 78 -7.62 39.74 -35.16
N THR A 79 -7.31 39.68 -33.86
CA THR A 79 -7.04 40.88 -33.05
C THR A 79 -5.57 41.33 -33.01
N GLY A 80 -4.65 40.52 -33.55
CA GLY A 80 -3.20 40.62 -33.34
C GLY A 80 -2.40 41.17 -34.52
N LEU A 81 -2.86 42.22 -35.21
CA LEU A 81 -2.03 42.99 -36.13
C LEU A 81 -2.03 44.46 -35.71
N LYS A 82 -1.00 44.85 -34.95
CA LYS A 82 -0.53 46.23 -34.91
C LYS A 82 0.97 46.24 -35.20
N GLU A 83 1.31 47.04 -36.20
CA GLU A 83 2.59 47.11 -36.88
C GLU A 83 3.71 47.72 -36.04
N THR A 84 4.95 47.31 -36.32
CA THR A 84 6.13 48.20 -36.26
C THR A 84 7.13 47.84 -37.36
N LYS A 85 7.42 48.80 -38.26
CA LYS A 85 8.62 48.93 -39.12
C LYS A 85 9.47 50.11 -38.56
N PRO A 86 10.65 50.49 -39.10
CA PRO A 86 11.66 49.84 -39.97
C PRO A 86 13.10 49.95 -39.34
N GLN A 87 14.21 49.47 -39.93
CA GLN A 87 15.07 50.20 -40.90
C GLN A 87 16.24 49.34 -41.43
N THR A 88 16.62 49.63 -42.68
CA THR A 88 17.75 49.14 -43.47
C THR A 88 18.83 50.22 -43.61
N VAL A 89 20.13 49.88 -43.53
CA VAL A 89 21.24 50.59 -44.22
C VAL A 89 22.35 49.59 -44.64
N SER A 90 22.99 49.95 -45.74
CA SER A 90 23.79 49.28 -46.79
C SER A 90 25.25 48.84 -46.53
N HIS A 91 25.67 47.81 -47.30
CA HIS A 91 26.93 47.59 -48.10
C HIS A 91 28.32 47.96 -47.51
N ASN A 92 29.40 47.16 -47.62
CA ASN A 92 30.10 46.73 -48.85
C ASN A 92 31.37 45.86 -48.56
N MET A 93 31.74 44.96 -49.51
CA MET A 93 33.09 44.61 -50.07
C MET A 93 34.29 44.27 -49.14
N THR A 94 35.27 43.39 -49.41
CA THR A 94 35.68 42.49 -50.51
C THR A 94 36.91 41.67 -50.04
N SER A 95 37.04 40.42 -50.55
CA SER A 95 38.24 39.58 -50.80
C SER A 95 39.27 39.20 -49.72
N GLY A 96 39.66 37.92 -49.74
CA GLY A 96 41.00 37.46 -49.33
C GLY A 96 41.05 35.95 -49.07
N ALA A 97 41.56 35.18 -50.03
CA ALA A 97 41.68 33.72 -49.97
C ALA A 97 43.09 33.24 -49.53
N LYS A 98 43.12 32.01 -49.00
CA LYS A 98 44.29 31.10 -48.73
C LYS A 98 45.14 31.50 -47.52
N ASP A 99 45.61 30.60 -46.65
CA ASP A 99 46.14 29.26 -46.89
C ASP A 99 46.22 28.44 -45.57
N GLY A 100 46.33 27.10 -45.66
CA GLY A 100 47.06 26.30 -44.66
C GLY A 100 46.30 25.45 -43.61
N GLY A 101 45.84 24.26 -44.02
CA GLY A 101 46.36 23.00 -43.47
C GLY A 101 45.93 22.45 -42.09
N SER A 102 45.27 21.28 -42.17
CA SER A 102 45.35 20.08 -41.30
C SER A 102 44.42 19.91 -40.09
N ASP A 103 43.66 18.80 -40.21
CA ASP A 103 43.26 17.84 -39.17
C ASP A 103 41.86 17.90 -38.53
N PRO A 104 41.29 16.71 -38.19
CA PRO A 104 39.97 16.33 -38.69
C PRO A 104 38.84 16.48 -37.68
N VAL A 105 37.64 16.62 -38.25
CA VAL A 105 36.32 16.20 -37.77
C VAL A 105 36.32 15.50 -36.41
N LYS A 106 35.77 16.17 -35.39
CA LYS A 106 35.11 15.52 -34.26
C LYS A 106 33.64 15.90 -34.28
N THR A 107 32.84 14.94 -34.69
CA THR A 107 31.41 14.85 -34.46
C THR A 107 31.09 15.07 -32.99
N ASP A 108 30.13 15.96 -32.74
CA ASP A 108 29.53 16.17 -31.43
C ASP A 108 28.88 14.88 -30.93
N THR A 109 29.51 14.26 -29.94
CA THR A 109 28.93 13.15 -29.14
C THR A 109 29.33 13.32 -27.67
N LYS A 110 29.22 14.54 -27.15
CA LYS A 110 29.55 14.86 -25.75
C LYS A 110 28.34 15.07 -24.83
N GLU A 111 27.15 15.29 -25.38
CA GLU A 111 26.00 15.71 -24.55
C GLU A 111 25.29 14.55 -23.82
N LYS A 112 25.37 13.31 -24.32
CA LYS A 112 24.73 12.13 -23.68
C LYS A 112 25.57 11.41 -22.61
N LYS A 113 26.89 11.62 -22.55
CA LYS A 113 27.77 10.94 -21.57
C LYS A 113 27.93 11.69 -20.25
N ALA A 114 27.63 13.00 -20.23
CA ALA A 114 27.71 13.81 -19.01
C ALA A 114 26.51 13.54 -18.09
N ALA A 115 25.28 13.63 -18.60
CA ALA A 115 24.06 13.41 -17.80
C ALA A 115 23.95 12.00 -17.18
N VAL A 116 24.45 10.97 -17.88
CA VAL A 116 24.47 9.58 -17.36
C VAL A 116 25.40 9.45 -16.14
N ASN A 117 26.49 10.24 -16.08
CA ASN A 117 27.42 10.17 -14.95
C ASN A 117 26.87 10.88 -13.70
N ASP A 118 26.06 11.93 -13.90
CA ASP A 118 25.44 12.69 -12.81
C ASP A 118 24.32 11.87 -12.16
N GLU A 119 23.44 11.27 -12.97
CA GLU A 119 22.36 10.39 -12.48
C GLU A 119 22.92 9.19 -11.70
N GLU A 120 23.90 8.48 -12.26
CA GLU A 120 24.52 7.33 -11.58
C GLU A 120 25.18 7.74 -10.25
N THR A 121 25.78 8.94 -10.19
CA THR A 121 26.39 9.47 -8.97
C THR A 121 25.33 9.82 -7.91
N ILE A 122 24.23 10.46 -8.33
CA ILE A 122 23.09 10.76 -7.47
C ILE A 122 22.52 9.45 -6.89
N ILE A 123 22.18 8.49 -7.75
CA ILE A 123 21.65 7.18 -7.35
C ILE A 123 22.59 6.49 -6.34
N LYS A 124 23.90 6.46 -6.61
CA LYS A 124 24.88 5.88 -5.67
C LYS A 124 24.89 6.57 -4.30
N ASN A 125 24.69 7.88 -4.26
CA ASN A 125 24.65 8.64 -3.01
C ASN A 125 23.41 8.30 -2.18
N TYR A 126 22.23 8.22 -2.81
CA TYR A 126 20.99 7.83 -2.13
C TYR A 126 21.00 6.34 -1.73
N ALA A 127 21.53 5.46 -2.57
CA ALA A 127 21.76 4.06 -2.19
C ALA A 127 22.64 3.95 -0.93
N ARG A 128 23.65 4.81 -0.78
CA ARG A 128 24.47 4.87 0.46
C ARG A 128 23.64 5.32 1.68
N LYS A 129 22.75 6.30 1.53
CA LYS A 129 21.82 6.71 2.60
C LYS A 129 20.95 5.53 3.04
N LEU A 130 20.35 4.81 2.09
CA LEU A 130 19.52 3.63 2.37
C LEU A 130 20.30 2.51 3.07
N ASN A 131 21.53 2.22 2.63
CA ASN A 131 22.40 1.21 3.25
C ASN A 131 22.75 1.52 4.72
N ASN A 132 22.76 2.80 5.09
CA ASN A 132 23.04 3.24 6.45
C ASN A 132 21.81 3.16 7.37
N LEU A 133 20.60 3.03 6.82
CA LEU A 133 19.39 2.87 7.62
C LEU A 133 19.40 1.56 8.40
N LYS A 134 18.84 1.60 9.60
CA LYS A 134 18.65 0.47 10.50
C LYS A 134 17.28 0.61 11.15
N ILE A 135 16.58 -0.50 11.34
CA ILE A 135 15.40 -0.54 12.20
C ILE A 135 15.93 -0.64 13.63
N ASN A 136 15.60 0.33 14.48
CA ASN A 136 15.97 0.33 15.89
C ASN A 136 14.78 -0.19 16.70
N ALA A 137 14.90 -1.40 17.23
CA ALA A 137 13.86 -2.03 18.03
C ALA A 137 14.48 -2.69 19.26
N SER A 138 13.90 -2.41 20.44
CA SER A 138 14.34 -2.98 21.72
C SER A 138 15.84 -2.81 22.00
N GLY A 139 16.44 -1.68 21.58
CA GLY A 139 17.86 -1.38 21.78
C GLY A 139 18.82 -2.09 20.83
N GLU A 140 18.31 -2.80 19.82
CA GLU A 140 19.11 -3.48 18.82
C GLU A 140 18.86 -2.93 17.41
N ASN A 141 19.92 -2.88 16.60
CA ASN A 141 19.86 -2.41 15.22
C ASN A 141 19.70 -3.57 14.24
N ILE A 142 18.62 -3.56 13.46
CA ILE A 142 18.36 -4.53 12.41
C ILE A 142 18.70 -3.90 11.05
N SER A 143 19.63 -4.52 10.31
CA SER A 143 20.03 -4.07 8.98
C SER A 143 19.35 -4.90 7.89
N LEU A 144 18.85 -4.24 6.84
CA LEU A 144 18.27 -4.92 5.68
C LEU A 144 19.32 -5.38 4.66
N GLY A 145 20.59 -5.01 4.86
CA GLY A 145 21.67 -5.37 3.95
C GLY A 145 21.83 -4.34 2.84
N LYS A 146 22.18 -4.83 1.64
CA LYS A 146 22.50 -3.98 0.49
C LYS A 146 21.22 -3.59 -0.25
N TRP A 147 21.06 -2.29 -0.47
CA TRP A 147 20.06 -1.73 -1.37
C TRP A 147 20.58 -1.67 -2.80
N ASP A 148 19.72 -2.05 -3.73
CA ASP A 148 19.87 -1.80 -5.15
C ASP A 148 18.92 -0.67 -5.55
N VAL A 149 19.43 0.32 -6.26
CA VAL A 149 18.62 1.44 -6.77
C VAL A 149 18.88 1.56 -8.25
N SER A 150 17.82 1.39 -9.05
CA SER A 150 17.93 1.41 -10.51
C SER A 150 16.82 2.24 -11.13
N ASN A 151 17.11 2.95 -12.21
CA ASN A 151 16.11 3.64 -13.01
C ASN A 151 15.73 2.76 -14.20
N ARG A 152 14.45 2.35 -14.27
CA ARG A 152 13.89 1.58 -15.39
C ARG A 152 12.69 2.35 -15.92
N ASP A 153 12.81 2.84 -17.16
CA ASP A 153 11.73 3.52 -17.89
C ASP A 153 11.09 4.71 -17.12
N GLY A 154 11.91 5.50 -16.41
CA GLY A 154 11.46 6.67 -15.66
C GLY A 154 10.87 6.34 -14.29
N THR A 155 11.05 5.12 -13.81
CA THR A 155 10.70 4.69 -12.45
C THR A 155 11.97 4.20 -11.74
N LEU A 156 12.24 4.78 -10.57
CA LEU A 156 13.29 4.35 -9.67
C LEU A 156 12.80 3.17 -8.85
N PHE A 157 13.47 2.03 -8.97
CA PHE A 157 13.22 0.86 -8.16
C PHE A 157 14.22 0.82 -7.03
N LEU A 158 13.73 0.85 -5.80
CA LEU A 158 14.51 0.79 -4.57
C LEU A 158 14.27 -0.57 -3.92
N GLU A 159 15.25 -1.46 -4.08
CA GLU A 159 15.10 -2.87 -3.76
C GLU A 159 16.08 -3.31 -2.66
N ALA A 160 15.60 -4.08 -1.69
CA ALA A 160 16.44 -4.71 -0.67
C ALA A 160 15.99 -6.16 -0.43
N ASN A 161 16.45 -7.05 -1.30
CA ASN A 161 15.89 -8.40 -1.46
C ASN A 161 16.83 -9.54 -0.98
N ASN A 162 17.88 -9.18 -0.24
CA ASN A 162 18.84 -10.13 0.35
C ASN A 162 19.10 -9.82 1.83
N ILE A 163 18.01 -9.70 2.59
CA ILE A 163 18.01 -9.45 4.03
C ILE A 163 18.59 -10.69 4.73
N PRO A 164 19.56 -10.54 5.66
CA PRO A 164 20.07 -11.67 6.42
C PRO A 164 18.92 -12.40 7.15
N SER A 165 18.87 -13.73 7.07
CA SER A 165 17.71 -14.50 7.57
C SER A 165 17.37 -14.21 9.03
N ARG A 166 18.37 -14.01 9.91
CA ARG A 166 18.15 -13.62 11.31
C ARG A 166 17.44 -12.27 11.42
N ASN A 167 17.81 -11.30 10.59
CA ASN A 167 17.22 -9.96 10.60
C ASN A 167 15.80 -10.00 10.04
N LEU A 168 15.57 -10.81 9.00
CA LEU A 168 14.23 -11.00 8.44
C LEU A 168 13.28 -11.63 9.48
N THR A 169 13.72 -12.67 10.20
CA THR A 169 12.95 -13.25 11.31
C THR A 169 12.54 -12.19 12.32
N ARG A 170 13.49 -11.36 12.77
CA ARG A 170 13.21 -10.31 13.75
C ARG A 170 12.24 -9.25 13.25
N ILE A 171 12.28 -8.93 11.96
CA ILE A 171 11.31 -8.02 11.34
C ILE A 171 9.90 -8.62 11.40
N PHE A 172 9.77 -9.91 11.10
CA PHE A 172 8.49 -10.60 11.21
C PHE A 172 8.03 -10.77 12.66
N ASP A 173 8.92 -11.00 13.61
CA ASP A 173 8.59 -11.04 15.04
C ASP A 173 8.03 -9.68 15.52
N LEU A 174 8.60 -8.55 15.04
CA LEU A 174 8.07 -7.22 15.33
C LEU A 174 6.66 -7.04 14.77
N TYR A 175 6.41 -7.55 13.56
CA TYR A 175 5.08 -7.53 12.97
C TYR A 175 4.09 -8.39 13.78
N ASP A 176 4.45 -9.63 14.09
CA ASP A 176 3.60 -10.59 14.82
C ASP A 176 3.30 -10.13 16.24
N SER A 177 4.22 -9.39 16.89
CA SER A 177 4.00 -8.80 18.20
C SER A 177 3.11 -7.55 18.20
N GLY A 178 2.82 -7.00 17.01
CA GLY A 178 2.11 -5.73 16.86
C GLY A 178 2.93 -4.47 17.16
N ASP A 179 4.21 -4.60 17.55
CA ASP A 179 5.12 -3.46 17.73
C ASP A 179 5.62 -2.93 16.38
N LEU A 180 4.71 -2.29 15.65
CA LEU A 180 4.98 -1.75 14.31
C LEU A 180 5.72 -0.42 14.33
N SER A 181 5.89 0.23 15.48
CA SER A 181 6.46 1.58 15.55
C SER A 181 7.87 1.65 14.96
N PRO A 182 8.80 0.75 15.32
CA PRO A 182 10.14 0.71 14.72
C PRO A 182 10.11 0.50 13.20
N LEU A 183 9.19 -0.36 12.72
CA LEU A 183 9.03 -0.65 11.30
C LEU A 183 8.47 0.54 10.54
N LYS A 184 7.47 1.24 11.11
CA LYS A 184 6.86 2.42 10.51
C LYS A 184 7.83 3.59 10.44
N ASP A 185 8.60 3.83 11.49
CA ASP A 185 9.57 4.93 11.51
C ASP A 185 10.69 4.70 10.49
N TRP A 186 11.23 3.49 10.45
CA TRP A 186 12.18 3.11 9.40
C TRP A 186 11.57 3.23 7.99
N ALA A 187 10.33 2.78 7.77
CA ALA A 187 9.69 2.87 6.46
C ALA A 187 9.44 4.32 6.02
N LYS A 188 9.14 5.24 6.95
CA LYS A 188 9.03 6.68 6.65
C LYS A 188 10.38 7.24 6.21
N GLU A 189 11.48 6.84 6.84
CA GLU A 189 12.82 7.27 6.43
C GLU A 189 13.15 6.77 5.01
N VAL A 190 12.83 5.52 4.69
CA VAL A 190 12.96 5.00 3.32
C VAL A 190 12.14 5.84 2.33
N TYR A 191 10.88 6.14 2.68
CA TYR A 191 10.01 6.99 1.86
C TYR A 191 10.63 8.36 1.59
N PHE A 192 11.10 9.09 2.61
CA PHE A 192 11.65 10.43 2.41
C PHE A 192 12.89 10.40 1.51
N ILE A 193 13.73 9.37 1.65
CA ILE A 193 14.90 9.20 0.77
C ILE A 193 14.46 8.92 -0.67
N ALA A 194 13.43 8.10 -0.87
CA ALA A 194 12.87 7.81 -2.18
C ALA A 194 12.23 9.04 -2.83
N ASP A 195 11.44 9.80 -2.06
CA ASP A 195 10.73 11.01 -2.49
C ASP A 195 11.72 12.12 -2.89
N ASP A 196 12.75 12.35 -2.08
CA ASP A 196 13.84 13.30 -2.38
C ASP A 196 14.55 12.92 -3.69
N LEU A 197 14.95 11.65 -3.83
CA LEU A 197 15.63 11.15 -5.03
C LEU A 197 14.73 11.28 -6.28
N SER A 198 13.45 10.95 -6.14
CA SER A 198 12.44 11.05 -7.19
C SER A 198 12.23 12.51 -7.62
N GLY A 199 12.23 13.44 -6.68
CA GLY A 199 12.14 14.88 -6.95
C GLY A 199 13.38 15.41 -7.69
N GLU A 200 14.57 14.97 -7.28
CA GLU A 200 15.84 15.36 -7.89
C GLU A 200 15.96 14.86 -9.35
N LEU A 201 15.57 13.61 -9.61
CA LEU A 201 15.65 12.99 -10.93
C LEU A 201 14.39 13.16 -11.78
N LYS A 202 13.31 13.74 -11.22
CA LYS A 202 12.00 13.92 -11.87
C LYS A 202 11.40 12.61 -12.39
N THR A 203 11.57 11.55 -11.62
CA THR A 203 11.07 10.19 -11.91
C THR A 203 9.91 9.85 -10.99
N LYS A 204 9.32 8.67 -11.18
CA LYS A 204 8.51 7.99 -10.15
C LYS A 204 9.41 7.09 -9.31
N TRP A 205 8.90 6.58 -8.20
CA TRP A 205 9.58 5.55 -7.41
C TRP A 205 8.68 4.34 -7.17
N ASP A 206 9.31 3.19 -6.99
CA ASP A 206 8.73 1.92 -6.57
C ASP A 206 9.68 1.30 -5.55
N ILE A 207 9.17 1.02 -4.35
CA ILE A 207 9.90 0.40 -3.26
C ILE A 207 9.42 -1.05 -3.17
N GLU A 208 10.37 -1.98 -3.20
CA GLU A 208 10.11 -3.39 -2.96
C GLU A 208 11.21 -3.97 -2.07
N VAL A 209 10.85 -4.29 -0.84
CA VAL A 209 11.79 -4.80 0.16
C VAL A 209 11.26 -6.12 0.67
N GLY A 210 12.06 -7.18 0.55
CA GLY A 210 11.72 -8.50 1.07
C GLY A 210 12.49 -9.59 0.37
N ASN A 211 12.68 -10.72 1.04
CA ASN A 211 13.33 -11.86 0.42
C ASN A 211 12.28 -12.72 -0.29
N GLY A 212 12.63 -13.19 -1.48
CA GLY A 212 11.87 -14.25 -2.15
C GLY A 212 12.21 -15.63 -1.61
N CYS A 213 11.28 -16.58 -1.79
CA CYS A 213 11.49 -18.00 -1.48
C CYS A 213 11.92 -18.29 -0.03
N VAL A 214 11.29 -17.63 0.94
CA VAL A 214 11.58 -17.85 2.37
C VAL A 214 10.69 -18.92 2.99
N SER A 215 11.24 -19.64 3.95
CA SER A 215 10.50 -20.60 4.80
C SER A 215 9.95 -19.98 6.07
N ASN A 216 10.50 -18.83 6.51
CA ASN A 216 10.03 -18.08 7.66
C ASN A 216 9.22 -16.87 7.21
N TYR A 217 8.06 -16.67 7.81
CA TYR A 217 7.08 -15.64 7.48
C TYR A 217 6.28 -15.29 8.76
N PRO A 218 5.63 -14.12 8.82
CA PRO A 218 4.86 -13.75 10.01
C PRO A 218 3.71 -14.75 10.25
N ILE A 219 3.61 -15.24 11.49
CA ILE A 219 2.61 -16.26 11.88
C ILE A 219 1.19 -15.68 11.99
N THR A 220 1.08 -14.35 12.10
CA THR A 220 -0.19 -13.62 12.19
C THR A 220 -0.82 -13.37 10.81
N LEU A 221 -0.11 -13.63 9.71
CA LEU A 221 -0.66 -13.49 8.37
C LEU A 221 -1.78 -14.49 8.09
N SER A 222 -2.81 -14.03 7.37
CA SER A 222 -3.93 -14.88 6.99
C SER A 222 -3.51 -15.94 5.97
N GLN A 223 -4.23 -17.07 5.93
CA GLN A 223 -3.98 -18.11 4.93
C GLN A 223 -4.13 -17.58 3.50
N SER A 224 -5.06 -16.65 3.25
CA SER A 224 -5.23 -16.02 1.95
C SER A 224 -4.01 -15.22 1.53
N ASP A 225 -3.40 -14.48 2.46
CA ASP A 225 -2.19 -13.71 2.18
C ASP A 225 -1.02 -14.64 1.89
N LEU A 226 -0.84 -15.66 2.72
CA LEU A 226 0.20 -16.67 2.49
C LEU A 226 0.04 -17.32 1.12
N MET A 227 -1.19 -17.67 0.72
CA MET A 227 -1.44 -18.23 -0.62
C MET A 227 -1.12 -17.25 -1.75
N ALA A 228 -1.50 -15.97 -1.61
CA ALA A 228 -1.25 -14.94 -2.61
C ALA A 228 0.25 -14.70 -2.87
N TYR A 229 1.08 -14.90 -1.84
CA TYR A 229 2.53 -14.73 -1.90
C TYR A 229 3.30 -16.07 -1.90
N SER A 230 2.60 -17.18 -2.13
CA SER A 230 3.22 -18.50 -2.25
C SER A 230 3.73 -18.75 -3.67
N GLY A 231 4.83 -19.49 -3.78
CA GLY A 231 5.41 -19.95 -5.03
C GLY A 231 6.04 -21.33 -4.89
N SER A 232 6.60 -21.85 -5.98
CA SER A 232 7.19 -23.19 -6.03
C SER A 232 8.37 -23.41 -5.08
N CYS A 233 8.97 -22.31 -4.57
CA CYS A 233 10.16 -22.31 -3.72
C CYS A 233 9.89 -21.87 -2.28
N GLY A 234 8.64 -21.52 -1.91
CA GLY A 234 8.30 -20.96 -0.60
C GLY A 234 7.44 -19.70 -0.72
N TYR A 235 7.58 -18.79 0.25
CA TYR A 235 6.83 -17.52 0.27
C TYR A 235 7.72 -16.34 -0.09
N SER A 236 7.15 -15.30 -0.69
CA SER A 236 7.83 -14.04 -1.00
C SER A 236 7.08 -12.88 -0.35
N ILE A 237 7.11 -12.83 0.98
CA ILE A 237 6.36 -11.82 1.75
C ILE A 237 7.14 -10.49 1.73
N PRO A 238 6.58 -9.39 1.19
CA PRO A 238 7.24 -8.09 1.22
C PRO A 238 7.27 -7.56 2.65
N VAL A 239 8.42 -7.05 3.09
CA VAL A 239 8.57 -6.29 4.34
C VAL A 239 8.03 -4.88 4.18
N LEU A 240 8.35 -4.22 3.05
CA LEU A 240 7.88 -2.88 2.70
C LEU A 240 7.65 -2.84 1.19
N SER A 241 6.47 -2.37 0.76
CA SER A 241 6.20 -2.17 -0.66
C SER A 241 5.27 -1.00 -0.93
N GLY A 242 5.44 -0.36 -2.08
CA GLY A 242 4.57 0.74 -2.55
C GLY A 242 5.23 1.56 -3.65
N SER A 243 4.45 2.38 -4.34
CA SER A 243 4.93 3.29 -5.41
C SER A 243 4.50 4.75 -5.21
N ASP A 244 3.82 5.02 -4.10
CA ASP A 244 3.46 6.35 -3.64
C ASP A 244 3.23 6.33 -2.12
N LYS A 245 3.14 7.51 -1.52
CA LYS A 245 2.95 7.67 -0.06
C LYS A 245 1.73 6.91 0.49
N GLY A 246 0.63 6.84 -0.26
CA GLY A 246 -0.61 6.18 0.16
C GLY A 246 -0.62 4.67 -0.08
N SER A 247 0.10 4.18 -1.08
CA SER A 247 0.25 2.75 -1.33
C SER A 247 1.26 2.07 -0.40
N LEU A 248 2.21 2.82 0.18
CA LEU A 248 3.28 2.28 1.01
C LEU A 248 2.77 1.51 2.25
N SER A 249 3.08 0.21 2.28
CA SER A 249 2.57 -0.74 3.27
C SER A 249 3.69 -1.66 3.78
N LEU A 250 3.67 -1.93 5.08
CA LEU A 250 4.48 -2.94 5.76
C LEU A 250 3.76 -4.27 5.70
N VAL A 251 4.48 -5.34 5.37
CA VAL A 251 3.99 -6.73 5.47
C VAL A 251 2.55 -6.84 4.94
N ILE A 252 2.41 -6.49 3.66
CA ILE A 252 1.17 -6.56 2.85
C ILE A 252 0.10 -5.51 3.23
N HIS A 253 -0.34 -5.40 4.49
CA HIS A 253 -1.55 -4.64 4.86
C HIS A 253 -1.30 -3.40 5.72
N SER A 254 -0.18 -3.35 6.44
CA SER A 254 0.03 -2.33 7.48
C SER A 254 0.51 -1.02 6.87
N LYS A 255 -0.41 -0.07 6.65
CA LYS A 255 -0.07 1.25 6.10
C LYS A 255 1.01 1.97 6.91
N VAL A 256 2.00 2.51 6.19
CA VAL A 256 3.10 3.28 6.79
C VAL A 256 2.63 4.67 7.20
N PHE A 257 1.87 5.32 6.33
CA PHE A 257 1.24 6.61 6.58
C PHE A 257 -0.25 6.41 6.84
N GLY A 258 -0.79 7.06 7.89
CA GLY A 258 -2.23 7.09 8.11
C GLY A 258 -2.94 7.75 6.92
N SER A 259 -4.12 7.25 6.58
CA SER A 259 -4.94 7.81 5.50
C SER A 259 -5.41 9.22 5.88
N THR A 260 -4.88 10.26 5.22
CA THR A 260 -5.58 11.54 5.11
C THR A 260 -6.59 11.43 3.97
N GLU A 261 -7.86 11.38 4.36
CA GLU A 261 -9.11 11.59 3.60
C GLU A 261 -9.63 10.53 2.62
N ASN A 262 -10.86 10.08 2.93
CA ASN A 262 -12.01 9.84 2.07
C ASN A 262 -11.73 9.41 0.61
N THR A 263 -11.76 8.10 0.35
CA THR A 263 -12.38 7.55 -0.87
C THR A 263 -12.81 6.11 -0.62
N THR A 264 -14.09 5.86 -0.87
CA THR A 264 -14.84 4.61 -0.80
C THR A 264 -14.08 3.40 -1.35
N VAL A 265 -13.72 2.46 -0.47
CA VAL A 265 -13.15 1.16 -0.82
C VAL A 265 -14.29 0.17 -1.01
N SER A 266 -14.54 -0.25 -2.26
CA SER A 266 -15.29 -1.49 -2.52
C SER A 266 -14.32 -2.65 -2.51
N GLY A 267 -14.24 -3.34 -1.38
CA GLY A 267 -13.39 -4.51 -1.16
C GLY A 267 -13.40 -4.93 0.31
N THR A 268 -14.51 -5.54 0.73
CA THR A 268 -14.79 -6.14 2.06
C THR A 268 -14.57 -5.23 3.29
N ASN A 269 -15.68 -4.71 3.84
CA ASN A 269 -15.78 -3.97 5.11
C ASN A 269 -15.33 -4.84 6.32
N GLU A 270 -14.03 -5.15 6.44
CA GLU A 270 -13.53 -5.91 7.58
C GLU A 270 -13.49 -5.07 8.86
N PHE A 271 -13.24 -3.77 8.76
CA PHE A 271 -13.24 -2.82 9.89
C PHE A 271 -14.13 -1.61 9.60
N ILE A 272 -14.73 -1.04 10.65
CA ILE A 272 -15.43 0.25 10.59
C ILE A 272 -14.44 1.39 10.82
N PHE A 273 -13.59 1.27 11.84
CA PHE A 273 -12.49 2.21 12.09
C PHE A 273 -11.18 1.44 12.26
N PRO A 274 -10.45 1.17 11.16
CA PRO A 274 -9.26 0.32 11.16
C PRO A 274 -8.15 0.73 12.15
N HIS A 275 -8.15 1.99 12.61
CA HIS A 275 -7.13 2.59 13.45
C HIS A 275 -7.66 3.14 14.77
N SER A 276 -8.86 2.73 15.21
CA SER A 276 -9.46 3.20 16.47
C SER A 276 -8.73 2.71 17.73
N ASP A 277 -7.73 1.84 17.59
CA ASP A 277 -6.84 1.36 18.65
C ASP A 277 -5.67 2.28 18.94
N VAL A 278 -5.19 2.99 17.91
CA VAL A 278 -3.98 3.81 18.01
C VAL A 278 -4.22 5.30 17.73
N ASN A 279 -5.34 5.66 17.09
CA ASN A 279 -5.67 7.04 16.77
C ASN A 279 -6.99 7.46 17.45
N ARG A 280 -7.05 8.72 17.87
CA ARG A 280 -8.30 9.32 18.36
C ARG A 280 -9.22 9.61 17.17
N LEU A 281 -10.46 9.16 17.26
CA LEU A 281 -11.53 9.48 16.31
C LEU A 281 -12.02 10.90 16.52
N THR A 282 -12.57 11.48 15.46
CA THR A 282 -13.20 12.80 15.47
C THR A 282 -14.71 12.70 15.33
N ASP A 283 -15.44 13.72 15.76
CA ASP A 283 -16.89 13.80 15.57
C ASP A 283 -17.29 13.68 14.09
N SER A 284 -16.50 14.25 13.19
CA SER A 284 -16.73 14.17 11.75
C SER A 284 -16.64 12.75 11.18
N GLU A 285 -15.79 11.89 11.75
CA GLU A 285 -15.62 10.51 11.30
C GLU A 285 -16.79 9.62 11.74
N ILE A 286 -17.35 9.89 12.93
CA ILE A 286 -18.46 9.09 13.47
C ILE A 286 -19.84 9.65 13.09
N ALA A 287 -19.93 10.93 12.69
CA ALA A 287 -21.19 11.59 12.34
C ALA A 287 -22.01 10.89 11.24
N PRO A 288 -21.39 10.31 10.18
CA PRO A 288 -22.13 9.64 9.10
C PRO A 288 -22.70 8.28 9.47
N LEU A 289 -22.23 7.65 10.55
CA LEU A 289 -22.64 6.30 10.93
C LEU A 289 -24.03 6.28 11.57
N SER A 290 -24.81 5.25 11.25
CA SER A 290 -26.06 4.93 11.91
C SER A 290 -25.85 4.47 13.37
N LEU A 291 -26.92 4.47 14.17
CA LEU A 291 -26.88 3.99 15.55
C LEU A 291 -26.35 2.54 15.67
N GLU A 292 -26.70 1.69 14.70
CA GLU A 292 -26.22 0.30 14.63
C GLU A 292 -24.73 0.23 14.30
N GLU A 293 -24.27 0.98 13.29
CA GLU A 293 -22.87 1.03 12.91
C GLU A 293 -21.98 1.62 14.02
N LEU A 294 -22.46 2.62 14.76
CA LEU A 294 -21.77 3.13 15.95
C LEU A 294 -21.65 2.04 17.03
N GLY A 295 -22.71 1.26 17.22
CA GLY A 295 -22.70 0.10 18.10
C GLY A 295 -21.64 -0.92 17.69
N LEU A 296 -21.58 -1.27 16.41
CA LEU A 296 -20.57 -2.18 15.87
C LEU A 296 -19.16 -1.59 15.99
N ALA A 297 -18.96 -0.31 15.67
CA ALA A 297 -17.68 0.39 15.74
C ALA A 297 -17.13 0.47 17.17
N ARG A 298 -17.99 0.73 18.16
CA ARG A 298 -17.59 0.69 19.56
C ARG A 298 -17.19 -0.72 19.98
N ASN A 299 -17.97 -1.73 19.61
CA ASN A 299 -17.67 -3.12 19.94
C ASN A 299 -16.45 -3.66 19.18
N GLU A 300 -16.12 -3.11 18.01
CA GLU A 300 -14.92 -3.45 17.24
C GLU A 300 -13.64 -3.22 18.06
N ILE A 301 -13.58 -2.13 18.83
CA ILE A 301 -12.46 -1.84 19.73
C ILE A 301 -12.25 -2.98 20.73
N PHE A 302 -13.32 -3.49 21.36
CA PHE A 302 -13.25 -4.64 22.27
C PHE A 302 -12.94 -5.95 21.54
N ALA A 303 -13.52 -6.14 20.34
CA ALA A 303 -13.30 -7.33 19.52
C ALA A 303 -11.83 -7.50 19.13
N ARG A 304 -11.10 -6.41 18.89
CA ARG A 304 -9.66 -6.43 18.56
C ARG A 304 -8.80 -7.02 19.68
N HIS A 305 -9.28 -6.99 20.92
CA HIS A 305 -8.63 -7.60 22.09
C HIS A 305 -9.19 -8.98 22.45
N GLY A 306 -10.08 -9.53 21.61
CA GLY A 306 -10.69 -10.84 21.84
C GLY A 306 -11.87 -10.84 22.80
N HIS A 307 -12.57 -9.72 22.99
CA HIS A 307 -13.80 -9.72 23.80
C HIS A 307 -14.81 -10.77 23.34
N VAL A 308 -15.26 -11.61 24.27
CA VAL A 308 -16.22 -12.70 23.97
C VAL A 308 -17.65 -12.20 24.01
N PHE A 309 -18.24 -11.94 22.84
CA PHE A 309 -19.61 -11.45 22.75
C PHE A 309 -20.66 -12.49 23.14
N THR A 310 -21.57 -12.12 24.05
CA THR A 310 -22.72 -12.94 24.46
C THR A 310 -23.97 -12.66 23.63
N LYS A 311 -24.12 -11.42 23.12
CA LYS A 311 -25.22 -11.03 22.25
C LYS A 311 -25.07 -11.68 20.88
N GLU A 312 -26.15 -12.28 20.41
CA GLU A 312 -26.15 -13.07 19.17
C GLU A 312 -25.76 -12.24 17.94
N GLU A 313 -26.30 -11.03 17.81
CA GLU A 313 -26.04 -10.12 16.68
C GLU A 313 -24.56 -9.72 16.59
N LEU A 314 -23.95 -9.32 17.71
CA LEU A 314 -22.53 -8.95 17.77
C LEU A 314 -21.63 -10.15 17.48
N ARG A 315 -21.95 -11.30 18.09
CA ARG A 315 -21.21 -12.55 17.84
C ARG A 315 -21.29 -12.94 16.38
N ALA A 316 -22.48 -12.94 15.78
CA ALA A 316 -22.67 -13.27 14.37
C ALA A 316 -21.90 -12.32 13.43
N TYR A 317 -21.82 -11.03 13.78
CA TYR A 317 -21.05 -10.05 13.03
C TYR A 317 -19.53 -10.29 13.15
N PHE A 318 -19.00 -10.43 14.37
CA PHE A 318 -17.56 -10.56 14.60
C PHE A 318 -17.00 -11.94 14.26
N ASP A 319 -17.78 -13.03 14.38
CA ASP A 319 -17.36 -14.39 14.00
C ASP A 319 -17.03 -14.50 12.49
N GLN A 320 -17.56 -13.58 11.67
CA GLN A 320 -17.29 -13.50 10.24
C GLN A 320 -16.03 -12.68 9.91
N LYS A 321 -15.47 -11.94 10.88
CA LYS A 321 -14.27 -11.14 10.68
C LYS A 321 -13.04 -12.02 10.76
N SER A 322 -12.18 -11.92 9.75
CA SER A 322 -10.96 -12.73 9.65
C SER A 322 -9.97 -12.44 10.80
N TRP A 323 -9.98 -11.22 11.32
CA TRP A 323 -9.12 -10.70 12.37
C TRP A 323 -9.63 -10.93 13.80
N TYR A 324 -10.89 -11.35 13.99
CA TYR A 324 -11.46 -11.54 15.32
C TYR A 324 -11.13 -12.93 15.87
N PHE A 325 -10.47 -12.95 17.03
CA PHE A 325 -10.15 -14.16 17.78
C PHE A 325 -10.57 -13.96 19.24
N PRO A 326 -11.65 -14.63 19.71
CA PRO A 326 -12.09 -14.47 21.09
C PRO A 326 -11.04 -15.00 22.07
N ASP A 327 -10.77 -14.23 23.11
CA ASP A 327 -9.87 -14.54 24.22
C ASP A 327 -10.66 -14.48 25.54
N PRO A 328 -11.05 -15.65 26.11
CA PRO A 328 -11.76 -15.70 27.38
C PRO A 328 -10.98 -15.14 28.58
N SER A 329 -9.67 -14.89 28.43
CA SER A 329 -8.83 -14.27 29.48
C SER A 329 -8.83 -12.73 29.43
N TYR A 330 -9.31 -12.14 28.33
CA TYR A 330 -9.41 -10.69 28.20
C TYR A 330 -10.45 -10.13 29.19
N ASN A 331 -10.11 -9.02 29.82
CA ASN A 331 -10.85 -8.43 30.94
C ASN A 331 -11.39 -7.02 30.63
N ASP A 332 -11.57 -6.69 29.35
CA ASP A 332 -12.09 -5.39 28.87
C ASP A 332 -11.22 -4.17 29.23
N THR A 333 -9.92 -4.39 29.46
CA THR A 333 -8.96 -3.28 29.63
C THR A 333 -8.72 -2.58 28.30
N LEU A 334 -8.84 -1.25 28.29
CA LEU A 334 -8.62 -0.41 27.11
C LEU A 334 -7.45 0.55 27.32
N SER A 335 -6.75 0.88 26.25
CA SER A 335 -5.79 1.98 26.25
C SER A 335 -6.49 3.35 26.44
N PRO A 336 -5.74 4.41 26.80
CA PRO A 336 -6.31 5.75 26.91
C PRO A 336 -6.97 6.27 25.61
N ILE A 337 -6.46 5.85 24.45
CA ILE A 337 -6.99 6.25 23.14
C ILE A 337 -8.30 5.52 22.85
N GLU A 338 -8.31 4.21 23.06
CA GLU A 338 -9.51 3.39 22.89
C GLU A 338 -10.62 3.79 23.82
N LYS A 339 -10.29 4.09 25.10
CA LYS A 339 -11.27 4.61 26.05
C LYS A 339 -11.88 5.91 25.56
N TYR A 340 -11.05 6.85 25.08
CA TYR A 340 -11.54 8.10 24.48
C TYR A 340 -12.47 7.83 23.28
N ASN A 341 -12.11 6.92 22.38
CA ASN A 341 -12.91 6.58 21.20
C ASN A 341 -14.25 5.92 21.57
N VAL A 342 -14.22 4.98 22.53
CA VAL A 342 -15.42 4.34 23.06
C VAL A 342 -16.37 5.37 23.66
N ASP A 343 -15.84 6.31 24.45
CA ASP A 343 -16.63 7.38 25.08
C ASP A 343 -17.21 8.35 24.04
N LEU A 344 -16.43 8.71 23.01
CA LEU A 344 -16.88 9.56 21.90
C LEU A 344 -18.03 8.90 21.12
N ILE A 345 -17.85 7.64 20.69
CA ILE A 345 -18.87 6.88 19.97
C ILE A 345 -20.13 6.72 20.82
N LYS A 346 -19.97 6.38 22.10
CA LYS A 346 -21.09 6.23 23.03
C LYS A 346 -21.88 7.53 23.20
N SER A 347 -21.20 8.67 23.31
CA SER A 347 -21.86 9.98 23.38
C SER A 347 -22.69 10.27 22.13
N ARG A 348 -22.18 9.88 20.95
CA ARG A 348 -22.91 10.01 19.69
C ARG A 348 -24.12 9.06 19.61
N GLU A 349 -23.99 7.82 20.09
CA GLU A 349 -25.14 6.90 20.18
C GLU A 349 -26.24 7.46 21.08
N GLU A 350 -25.88 8.05 22.22
CA GLU A 350 -26.82 8.66 23.16
C GLU A 350 -27.52 9.88 22.53
N TYR A 351 -26.83 10.65 21.71
CA TYR A 351 -27.41 11.76 20.95
C TYR A 351 -28.44 11.31 19.89
N LEU A 352 -28.27 10.11 19.32
CA LEU A 352 -29.15 9.58 18.26
C LEU A 352 -30.35 8.79 18.78
N LYS A 353 -30.40 8.48 20.08
CA LYS A 353 -31.54 7.84 20.77
C LYS A 353 -32.54 8.90 21.24
#